data_AF-A0A7K2Q8R4-F1
#
_entry.id   AF-A0A7K2Q8R4-F1
#
_cell.length_a   1.000
_cell.length_b   1.000
_cell.length_c   1.000
_cell.angle_alpha   90.00
_cell.angle_beta   90.00
_cell.angle_gamma   90.00
#
_symmetry.space_group_name_H-M   'P 1'
#
loop_
_entity.id
_entity.type
_entity.pdbx_description
1 polymer ?
#
loop_
_entity_poly.entity_id
_entity_poly.type
_entity_poly.pdbx_seq_one_letter_code
_entity_poly.pdbx_strand_id
1 'polypeptide(L)'
;VLGALRSTVRGCGPDAQRLFALVDGAGRLSIGCAAPVLRHIYRETSSSHLRGRAARALASTDPSFAAGFAVECLWDCEETTREVAARHAETADARVAPRLRRLASDPAEEEDVQSAVRSRIAPES
;
A
#
# COMPACT_ATOMS: atom_id res chain seq x y z
N VAL A 1 -4.81 19.95 1.88
CA VAL A 1 -4.64 18.64 1.19
C VAL A 1 -5.96 17.88 1.05
N LEU A 2 -6.63 17.46 2.15
CA LEU A 2 -7.85 16.64 2.08
C LEU A 2 -8.98 17.22 1.20
N GLY A 3 -9.26 18.52 1.31
CA GLY A 3 -10.26 19.18 0.48
C GLY A 3 -9.97 19.05 -1.01
N ALA A 4 -8.72 19.31 -1.41
CA ALA A 4 -8.24 19.16 -2.78
C ALA A 4 -8.30 17.70 -3.27
N LEU A 5 -7.90 16.74 -2.42
CA LEU A 5 -8.00 15.30 -2.73
C LEU A 5 -9.44 14.90 -3.06
N ARG A 6 -10.39 15.27 -2.19
CA ARG A 6 -11.81 14.97 -2.39
C ARG A 6 -12.40 15.68 -3.62
N SER A 7 -12.06 16.95 -3.86
CA SER A 7 -12.56 17.66 -5.03
C SER A 7 -11.99 17.11 -6.33
N THR A 8 -10.71 16.71 -6.36
CA THR A 8 -10.09 16.13 -7.56
C THR A 8 -10.69 14.78 -7.90
N VAL A 9 -10.91 13.88 -6.93
CA VAL A 9 -11.60 12.60 -7.18
C VAL A 9 -13.00 12.84 -7.76
N ARG A 10 -13.79 13.76 -7.16
CA ARG A 10 -15.16 14.05 -7.65
C ARG A 10 -15.19 14.68 -9.04
N GLY A 11 -14.24 15.57 -9.35
CA GLY A 11 -14.25 16.34 -10.60
C GLY A 11 -13.52 15.67 -11.77
N CYS A 12 -12.51 14.85 -11.48
CA CYS A 12 -11.60 14.30 -12.47
C CYS A 12 -11.45 12.77 -12.42
N GLY A 13 -12.09 12.09 -11.46
CA GLY A 13 -12.01 10.65 -11.29
C GLY A 13 -10.77 10.15 -10.53
N PRO A 14 -10.66 8.83 -10.31
CA PRO A 14 -9.62 8.19 -9.49
C PRO A 14 -8.25 8.06 -10.19
N ASP A 15 -8.17 8.30 -11.50
CA ASP A 15 -6.92 8.23 -12.29
C ASP A 15 -6.27 9.61 -12.54
N ALA A 16 -6.84 10.69 -11.99
CA ALA A 16 -6.37 12.03 -12.26
C ALA A 16 -4.91 12.23 -11.81
N GLN A 17 -4.04 12.68 -12.71
CA GLN A 17 -2.58 12.83 -12.45
C GLN A 17 -2.28 13.69 -11.21
N ARG A 18 -3.12 14.69 -10.90
CA ARG A 18 -2.98 15.54 -9.71
C ARG A 18 -3.09 14.74 -8.40
N LEU A 19 -3.73 13.58 -8.42
CA LEU A 19 -3.88 12.72 -7.23
C LEU A 19 -2.54 12.20 -6.71
N PHE A 20 -1.52 12.02 -7.56
CA PHE A 20 -0.21 11.54 -7.12
C PHE A 20 0.36 12.37 -5.97
N ALA A 21 0.45 13.70 -6.14
CA ALA A 21 0.97 14.59 -5.10
C ALA A 21 0.01 14.72 -3.90
N LEU A 22 -1.30 14.65 -4.12
CA LEU A 22 -2.30 14.78 -3.06
C LEU A 22 -2.36 13.55 -2.16
N VAL A 23 -2.21 12.36 -2.72
CA VAL A 23 -2.11 11.07 -2.01
C VAL A 23 -0.83 11.06 -1.18
N ASP A 24 0.32 11.39 -1.78
CA ASP A 24 1.60 11.48 -1.06
C ASP A 24 1.51 12.47 0.10
N GLY A 25 0.90 13.64 -0.12
CA GLY A 25 0.69 14.64 0.92
C GLY A 25 -0.22 14.17 2.05
N ALA A 26 -1.28 13.40 1.74
CA ALA A 26 -2.17 12.85 2.76
C ALA A 26 -1.47 11.82 3.64
N GLY A 27 -0.65 10.95 3.06
CA GLY A 27 0.17 9.98 3.78
C GLY A 27 1.23 10.63 4.64
N ARG A 28 2.05 11.54 4.07
CA ARG A 28 3.13 12.24 4.79
C ARG A 28 2.64 13.03 6.00
N LEU A 29 1.46 13.62 5.89
CA LEU A 29 0.83 14.39 6.98
C LEU A 29 -0.04 13.52 7.90
N SER A 30 -0.09 12.21 7.67
CA SER A 30 -0.89 11.24 8.46
C SER A 30 -2.35 11.70 8.65
N ILE A 31 -2.97 12.20 7.59
CA ILE A 31 -4.35 12.72 7.64
C ILE A 31 -5.32 11.54 7.73
N GLY A 32 -5.61 11.06 8.94
CA GLY A 32 -6.45 9.86 9.15
C GLY A 32 -7.85 9.94 8.52
N CYS A 33 -8.47 11.13 8.51
CA CYS A 33 -9.77 11.34 7.85
C CYS A 33 -9.72 11.31 6.31
N ALA A 34 -8.53 11.15 5.72
CA ALA A 34 -8.34 10.86 4.30
C ALA A 34 -8.51 9.37 3.98
N ALA A 35 -8.45 8.45 4.95
CA ALA A 35 -8.51 7.02 4.71
C ALA A 35 -9.66 6.60 3.78
N PRO A 36 -10.94 7.03 3.98
CA PRO A 36 -12.02 6.62 3.08
C PRO A 36 -11.81 6.98 1.60
N VAL A 37 -11.26 8.16 1.29
CA VAL A 37 -11.00 8.56 -0.10
C VAL A 37 -9.75 7.88 -0.65
N LEU A 38 -8.73 7.60 0.19
CA LEU A 38 -7.56 6.84 -0.22
C LEU A 38 -7.92 5.38 -0.55
N ARG A 39 -8.80 4.75 0.23
CA ARG A 39 -9.35 3.41 -0.07
C ARG A 39 -10.09 3.37 -1.40
N HIS A 40 -10.88 4.42 -1.69
CA HIS A 40 -11.57 4.53 -2.96
C HIS A 40 -10.57 4.66 -4.12
N ILE A 41 -9.56 5.53 -4.02
CA ILE A 41 -8.51 5.66 -5.04
C ILE A 41 -7.80 4.33 -5.25
N TYR A 42 -7.39 3.64 -4.19
CA TYR A 42 -6.71 2.35 -4.28
C TYR A 42 -7.52 1.31 -5.08
N ARG A 43 -8.85 1.24 -4.85
CA ARG A 43 -9.73 0.26 -5.51
C ARG A 43 -10.03 0.60 -6.97
N GLU A 44 -10.20 1.87 -7.28
CA GLU A 44 -10.75 2.30 -8.57
C GLU A 44 -9.70 2.76 -9.58
N THR A 45 -8.49 3.09 -9.13
CA THR A 45 -7.40 3.49 -10.04
C THR A 45 -6.99 2.32 -10.94
N SER A 46 -6.87 2.60 -12.23
CA SER A 46 -6.25 1.71 -13.22
C SER A 46 -4.72 1.76 -13.17
N SER A 47 -4.15 2.86 -12.64
CA SER A 47 -2.70 3.03 -12.48
C SER A 47 -2.17 2.25 -11.27
N SER A 48 -1.30 1.28 -11.54
CA SER A 48 -0.56 0.52 -10.52
C SER A 48 0.35 1.43 -9.67
N HIS A 49 1.04 2.40 -10.29
CA HIS A 49 1.84 3.40 -9.56
C HIS A 49 1.00 4.23 -8.59
N LEU A 50 -0.19 4.69 -9.00
CA LEU A 50 -1.07 5.47 -8.11
C LEU A 50 -1.64 4.58 -7.00
N ARG A 51 -1.95 3.32 -7.30
CA ARG A 51 -2.39 2.33 -6.31
C ARG A 51 -1.32 2.11 -5.24
N GLY A 52 -0.05 1.97 -5.62
CA GLY A 52 1.07 1.85 -4.69
C GLY A 52 1.26 3.07 -3.79
N ARG A 53 1.11 4.28 -4.35
CA ARG A 53 1.11 5.52 -3.54
C ARG A 53 -0.06 5.58 -2.58
N ALA A 54 -1.25 5.16 -3.01
CA ALA A 54 -2.43 5.09 -2.15
C ALA A 54 -2.24 4.07 -1.02
N ALA A 55 -1.65 2.90 -1.30
CA ALA A 55 -1.30 1.90 -0.30
C ALA A 55 -0.33 2.46 0.75
N ARG A 56 0.73 3.15 0.31
CA ARG A 56 1.68 3.81 1.23
C ARG A 56 1.00 4.88 2.09
N ALA A 57 0.11 5.68 1.51
CA ALA A 57 -0.65 6.66 2.27
C ALA A 57 -1.63 6.01 3.26
N LEU A 58 -2.27 4.91 2.88
CA LEU A 58 -3.14 4.13 3.76
C LEU A 58 -2.36 3.54 4.94
N ALA A 59 -1.15 3.03 4.74
CA ALA A 59 -0.30 2.53 5.82
C ALA A 59 -0.06 3.56 6.95
N SER A 60 -0.06 4.86 6.63
CA SER A 60 0.12 5.94 7.61
C SER A 60 -1.18 6.59 8.10
N THR A 61 -2.33 6.28 7.48
CA THR A 61 -3.59 6.99 7.75
C THR A 61 -4.74 6.08 8.19
N ASP A 62 -4.65 4.79 7.92
CA ASP A 62 -5.72 3.83 8.10
C ASP A 62 -5.32 2.71 9.07
N PRO A 63 -5.87 2.67 10.29
CA PRO A 63 -5.60 1.62 11.27
C PRO A 63 -5.95 0.21 10.77
N SER A 64 -6.89 0.09 9.82
CA SER A 64 -7.30 -1.21 9.26
C SER A 64 -6.42 -1.71 8.11
N PHE A 65 -5.41 -0.93 7.71
CA PHE A 65 -4.59 -1.23 6.53
C PHE A 65 -3.92 -2.60 6.62
N ALA A 66 -3.34 -2.94 7.78
CA ALA A 66 -2.60 -4.19 8.00
C ALA A 66 -3.45 -5.44 7.74
N ALA A 67 -4.68 -5.47 8.24
CA ALA A 67 -5.62 -6.58 8.11
C ALA A 67 -6.30 -6.65 6.73
N GLY A 68 -6.32 -5.54 5.99
CA GLY A 68 -7.03 -5.41 4.71
C GLY A 68 -6.07 -5.24 3.54
N PHE A 69 -5.95 -4.01 3.04
CA PHE A 69 -5.22 -3.72 1.81
C PHE A 69 -3.76 -4.12 1.82
N ALA A 70 -3.08 -4.12 2.98
CA ALA A 70 -1.71 -4.61 3.06
C ALA A 70 -1.61 -6.08 2.64
N VAL A 71 -2.62 -6.91 2.95
CA VAL A 71 -2.65 -8.29 2.49
C VAL A 71 -2.80 -8.34 0.97
N GLU A 72 -3.76 -7.61 0.40
CA GLU A 72 -3.95 -7.53 -1.06
C GLU A 72 -2.69 -7.08 -1.81
N CYS A 73 -1.99 -6.08 -1.26
CA CYS A 73 -0.77 -5.50 -1.83
C CYS A 73 0.37 -6.51 -2.00
N LEU A 74 0.37 -7.66 -1.29
CA LEU A 74 1.37 -8.73 -1.49
C LEU A 74 1.30 -9.39 -2.88
N TRP A 75 0.19 -9.20 -3.60
CA TRP A 75 -0.03 -9.70 -4.97
C TRP A 75 -0.07 -8.59 -6.01
N ASP A 76 0.28 -7.35 -5.64
CA ASP A 76 0.37 -6.26 -6.61
C ASP A 76 1.51 -6.48 -7.60
N CYS A 77 1.39 -5.90 -8.78
CA CYS A 77 2.42 -5.97 -9.81
C CYS A 77 3.63 -5.08 -9.50
N GLU A 78 3.43 -4.00 -8.75
CA GLU A 78 4.51 -3.08 -8.36
C GLU A 78 5.28 -3.64 -7.16
N GLU A 79 6.59 -3.74 -7.31
CA GLU A 79 7.54 -4.07 -6.26
C GLU A 79 7.39 -3.14 -5.05
N THR A 80 7.22 -1.84 -5.26
CA THR A 80 7.12 -0.86 -4.16
C THR A 80 5.82 -1.04 -3.35
N THR A 81 4.75 -1.52 -4.00
CA THR A 81 3.49 -1.87 -3.33
C THR A 81 3.66 -3.17 -2.52
N ARG A 82 4.32 -4.18 -3.11
CA ARG A 82 4.66 -5.43 -2.41
C ARG A 82 5.60 -5.20 -1.23
N GLU A 83 6.52 -4.24 -1.32
CA GLU A 83 7.41 -3.86 -0.22
C GLU A 83 6.63 -3.28 0.97
N VAL A 84 5.71 -2.34 0.71
CA VAL A 84 4.81 -1.79 1.75
C VAL A 84 3.99 -2.91 2.39
N ALA A 85 3.43 -3.79 1.58
CA ALA A 85 2.72 -4.98 2.04
C ALA A 85 3.58 -5.88 2.92
N ALA A 86 4.81 -6.15 2.48
CA ALA A 86 5.78 -6.97 3.18
C ALA A 86 6.12 -6.39 4.55
N ARG A 87 6.05 -5.06 4.75
CA ARG A 87 6.27 -4.42 6.06
C ARG A 87 5.03 -4.46 6.96
N HIS A 88 3.82 -4.38 6.40
CA HIS A 88 2.61 -4.08 7.17
C HIS A 88 1.56 -5.20 7.24
N ALA A 89 1.51 -6.14 6.30
CA ALA A 89 0.41 -7.11 6.21
C ALA A 89 0.28 -7.97 7.47
N GLU A 90 -0.92 -8.13 8.00
CA GLU A 90 -1.14 -8.86 9.26
C GLU A 90 -0.80 -10.35 9.11
N THR A 91 0.09 -10.86 9.96
CA THR A 91 0.59 -12.25 9.85
C THR A 91 -0.42 -13.29 10.33
N ALA A 92 -1.48 -12.89 11.02
CA ALA A 92 -2.57 -13.77 11.41
C ALA A 92 -3.43 -14.23 10.21
N ASP A 93 -3.41 -13.50 9.09
CA ASP A 93 -4.03 -13.97 7.85
C ASP A 93 -3.21 -15.13 7.27
N ALA A 94 -3.85 -16.30 7.15
CA ALA A 94 -3.22 -17.55 6.73
C ALA A 94 -2.54 -17.48 5.35
N ARG A 95 -2.92 -16.51 4.51
CA ARG A 95 -2.33 -16.30 3.18
C ARG A 95 -1.00 -15.55 3.24
N VAL A 96 -0.74 -14.77 4.29
CA VAL A 96 0.40 -13.85 4.39
C VAL A 96 1.70 -14.62 4.57
N ALA A 97 1.83 -15.47 5.59
CA ALA A 97 3.09 -16.15 5.87
C ALA A 97 3.62 -17.01 4.69
N PRO A 98 2.80 -17.82 3.99
CA PRO A 98 3.24 -18.52 2.78
C PRO A 98 3.66 -17.58 1.66
N ARG A 99 2.95 -16.47 1.46
CA ARG A 99 3.27 -15.50 0.42
C ARG A 99 4.59 -14.79 0.72
N LEU A 100 4.81 -14.35 1.95
CA LEU A 100 6.09 -13.77 2.39
C LEU A 100 7.25 -14.75 2.13
N ARG A 101 7.13 -16.02 2.53
CA ARG A 101 8.18 -17.01 2.25
C ARG A 101 8.50 -17.15 0.76
N ARG A 102 7.47 -17.15 -0.11
CA ARG A 102 7.66 -17.19 -1.57
C ARG A 102 8.44 -15.97 -2.06
N LEU A 103 8.05 -14.76 -1.65
CA LEU A 103 8.73 -13.51 -2.02
C LEU A 103 10.21 -13.52 -1.59
N ALA A 104 10.52 -14.00 -0.38
CA ALA A 104 11.90 -14.09 0.12
C ALA A 104 12.80 -15.05 -0.68
N SER A 105 12.21 -16.06 -1.32
CA SER A 105 12.90 -17.09 -2.08
C SER A 105 12.87 -16.89 -3.59
N ASP A 106 12.13 -15.91 -4.09
CA ASP A 106 11.94 -15.68 -5.52
C ASP A 106 13.14 -14.92 -6.09
N PRO A 107 13.99 -15.55 -6.95
CA PRO A 107 15.18 -14.90 -7.49
C PRO A 107 14.87 -13.73 -8.44
N ALA A 108 13.65 -13.63 -8.95
CA ALA A 108 13.21 -12.52 -9.79
C ALA A 108 12.59 -11.36 -8.99
N GLU A 109 12.46 -11.51 -7.67
CA GLU A 109 11.93 -10.45 -6.82
C GLU A 109 13.00 -9.42 -6.45
N GLU A 110 12.56 -8.18 -6.31
CA GLU A 110 13.40 -7.04 -5.98
C GLU A 110 14.02 -7.14 -4.58
N GLU A 111 15.28 -6.70 -4.46
CA GLU A 111 16.07 -6.83 -3.23
C GLU A 111 15.40 -6.14 -2.04
N ASP A 112 14.81 -4.96 -2.25
CA ASP A 112 14.10 -4.22 -1.20
C ASP A 112 12.88 -4.98 -0.66
N VAL A 113 12.13 -5.66 -1.55
CA VAL A 113 11.00 -6.50 -1.16
C VAL A 113 11.51 -7.71 -0.38
N GLN A 114 12.53 -8.41 -0.91
CA GLN A 114 13.11 -9.56 -0.22
C GLN A 114 13.67 -9.18 1.17
N SER A 115 14.32 -8.02 1.27
CA SER A 115 14.85 -7.48 2.52
C SER A 115 13.73 -7.23 3.53
N ALA A 116 12.67 -6.50 3.12
CA ALA A 116 11.51 -6.23 3.96
C ALA A 116 10.84 -7.52 4.46
N VAL A 117 10.74 -8.53 3.60
CA VAL A 117 10.19 -9.85 3.94
C VAL A 117 11.10 -10.58 4.92
N ARG A 118 12.42 -10.64 4.68
CA ARG A 118 13.37 -11.36 5.53
C ARG A 118 13.40 -10.78 6.95
N SER A 119 13.37 -9.45 7.07
CA SER A 119 13.23 -8.78 8.38
C SER A 119 11.96 -9.14 9.13
N ARG A 120 10.90 -9.57 8.42
CA ARG A 120 9.62 -9.98 9.03
C ARG A 120 9.53 -11.45 9.42
N ILE A 121 10.31 -12.33 8.79
CA ILE A 121 10.27 -13.78 9.04
C ILE A 121 11.40 -14.23 9.97
N ALA A 122 12.49 -13.45 10.08
CA ALA A 122 13.57 -13.76 11.01
C ALA A 122 13.02 -13.83 12.45
N PRO A 123 13.34 -14.88 13.23
CA PRO A 123 12.96 -14.94 14.63
C PRO A 123 13.60 -13.76 15.38
N GLU A 124 12.84 -13.14 16.28
CA GLU A 124 13.41 -12.21 17.27
C GLU A 124 14.48 -13.00 18.04
N SER A 125 15.74 -12.60 17.91
CA SER A 125 16.88 -13.22 18.59
C SER A 125 16.90 -12.87 20.06
#